data_AF-A0A838JSU7-F1
#
_entry.id   AF-A0A838JSU7-F1
#
_cell.length_a   1.000
_cell.length_b   1.000
_cell.length_c   1.000
_cell.angle_alpha   90.00
_cell.angle_beta   90.00
_cell.angle_gamma   90.00
#
_symmetry.space_group_name_H-M   'P 1'
#
loop_
_entity.id
_entity.type
_entity.pdbx_description
1 polymer ?
#
loop_
_entity_poly.entity_id
_entity_poly.type
_entity_poly.pdbx_seq_one_letter_code
_entity_poly.pdbx_strand_id
1 'polypeptide(L)'
;MVLGEYRTDRPVSSLLKTTQDVLLSPRRFFDGLAPDGPLREPVLYYLICLAISTICNLIVFLVSFAVPMASIVATGPPEVRPLVIGLLAGLLGFVVLFPLLPVVFFFVFVLIQHGLVLLMAWRDQRGLPATLRVFCYSLGAPITVSWIPLVGLVAGFYSYYLGITGLKRVHGISTLRALIAVLIIPVLWLVLAAVGIFYAFNFVRETIDTPVSHDFPRTDVSGEPAAPTVRGGNLMDSSEDQARIRKLRDASYSDKPPPASYHVELSVATAGPSGSQRGIRG
;
A
#
# COMPACT_ATOMS: atom_id res chain seq x y z
N MET A 1 18.74 21.89 -33.29
CA MET A 1 17.70 22.44 -32.38
C MET A 1 16.95 21.26 -31.78
N VAL A 2 17.18 20.91 -30.52
CA VAL A 2 16.52 19.76 -29.87
C VAL A 2 15.06 20.13 -29.61
N LEU A 3 14.13 19.48 -30.31
CA LEU A 3 12.69 19.63 -30.09
C LEU A 3 12.31 18.83 -28.84
N GLY A 4 11.96 19.50 -27.74
CA GLY A 4 11.25 18.90 -26.60
C GLY A 4 11.96 18.90 -25.25
N GLU A 5 13.26 19.23 -25.18
CA GLU A 5 13.99 19.33 -23.91
C GLU A 5 13.47 20.51 -23.05
N TYR A 6 13.41 20.31 -21.73
CA TYR A 6 12.95 21.31 -20.77
C TYR A 6 13.82 22.57 -20.84
N ARG A 7 13.16 23.73 -20.86
CA ARG A 7 13.82 25.04 -20.89
C ARG A 7 13.37 25.94 -19.75
N THR A 8 14.32 26.69 -19.24
CA THR A 8 14.14 27.60 -18.10
C THR A 8 13.64 28.99 -18.50
N ASP A 9 13.69 29.35 -19.80
CA ASP A 9 13.19 30.62 -20.34
C ASP A 9 11.65 30.73 -20.28
N ARG A 10 10.95 29.60 -20.39
CA ARG A 10 9.49 29.50 -20.29
C ARG A 10 9.08 28.27 -19.47
N PRO A 11 9.24 28.31 -18.14
CA PRO A 11 9.27 27.12 -17.30
C PRO A 11 7.97 26.31 -17.35
N VAL A 12 6.80 26.96 -17.26
CA VAL A 12 5.50 26.26 -17.20
C VAL A 12 5.14 25.62 -18.55
N SER A 13 5.21 26.39 -19.64
CA SER A 13 4.88 25.87 -20.98
C SER A 13 5.87 24.81 -21.43
N SER A 14 7.15 24.95 -21.06
CA SER A 14 8.16 23.94 -21.38
C SER A 14 7.95 22.68 -20.56
N LEU A 15 7.61 22.79 -19.27
CA LEU A 15 7.30 21.64 -18.43
C LEU A 15 6.18 20.81 -19.03
N LEU A 16 5.03 21.45 -19.32
CA LEU A 16 3.86 20.79 -19.89
C LEU A 16 4.16 20.14 -21.24
N LYS A 17 4.86 20.85 -22.13
CA LYS A 17 5.23 20.32 -23.44
C LYS A 17 6.19 19.14 -23.32
N THR A 18 7.22 19.23 -22.47
CA THR A 18 8.15 18.13 -22.24
C THR A 18 7.45 16.93 -21.62
N THR A 19 6.60 17.13 -20.61
CA THR A 19 5.78 16.06 -20.01
C THR A 19 4.88 15.41 -21.07
N GLN A 20 4.22 16.20 -21.91
CA GLN A 20 3.38 15.70 -23.01
C GLN A 20 4.20 14.91 -24.04
N ASP A 21 5.34 15.43 -24.47
CA ASP A 21 6.21 14.77 -25.46
C ASP A 21 6.76 13.44 -24.90
N VAL A 22 7.14 13.40 -23.62
CA VAL A 22 7.60 12.17 -22.94
C VAL A 22 6.46 11.15 -22.80
N LEU A 23 5.26 11.59 -22.39
CA LEU A 23 4.14 10.68 -22.13
C LEU A 23 3.43 10.21 -23.42
N LEU A 24 3.32 11.05 -24.44
CA LEU A 24 2.55 10.75 -25.64
C LEU A 24 3.42 10.37 -26.84
N SER A 25 4.68 10.79 -26.86
CA SER A 25 5.62 10.54 -27.95
C SER A 25 7.02 10.10 -27.44
N PRO A 26 7.10 9.12 -26.52
CA PRO A 26 8.35 8.76 -25.82
C PRO A 26 9.46 8.36 -26.78
N ARG A 27 9.12 7.60 -27.82
CA ARG A 27 10.06 7.12 -28.84
C ARG A 27 10.77 8.29 -29.54
N ARG A 28 9.98 9.28 -29.98
CA ARG A 28 10.48 10.48 -30.65
C ARG A 28 11.28 11.36 -29.70
N PHE A 29 10.83 11.49 -28.47
CA PHE A 29 11.54 12.26 -27.44
C PHE A 29 12.93 11.67 -27.15
N PHE A 30 13.01 10.37 -26.86
CA PHE A 30 14.27 9.72 -26.53
C PHE A 30 15.23 9.56 -27.72
N ASP A 31 14.73 9.49 -28.96
CA ASP A 31 15.60 9.55 -30.15
C ASP A 31 16.29 10.92 -30.30
N GLY A 32 15.61 12.00 -29.93
CA GLY A 32 16.15 13.36 -30.00
C GLY A 32 17.03 13.74 -28.80
N LEU A 33 17.11 12.90 -27.77
CA LEU A 33 17.80 13.21 -26.53
C LEU A 33 19.31 12.98 -26.67
N ALA A 34 20.08 14.06 -26.67
CA ALA A 34 21.53 14.00 -26.74
C ALA A 34 22.11 13.33 -25.47
N PRO A 35 22.92 12.27 -25.59
CA PRO A 35 23.48 11.59 -24.42
C PRO A 35 24.43 12.47 -23.60
N ASP A 36 25.16 13.37 -24.27
CA ASP A 36 26.28 14.14 -23.71
C ASP A 36 25.94 15.62 -23.42
N GLY A 37 24.66 16.01 -23.52
CA GLY A 37 24.28 17.40 -23.29
C GLY A 37 24.24 17.76 -21.78
N PRO A 38 23.85 19.01 -21.45
CA PRO A 38 23.85 19.50 -20.07
C PRO A 38 22.88 18.73 -19.16
N LEU A 39 23.26 18.58 -17.89
CA LEU A 39 22.51 17.83 -16.87
C LEU A 39 21.55 18.71 -16.06
N ARG A 40 21.71 20.03 -16.13
CA ARG A 40 20.93 20.97 -15.34
C ARG A 40 19.44 20.89 -15.69
N GLU A 41 19.12 20.88 -16.97
CA GLU A 41 17.75 20.96 -17.49
C GLU A 41 16.94 19.69 -17.14
N PRO A 42 17.45 18.46 -17.37
CA PRO A 42 16.79 17.23 -16.95
C PRO A 42 16.60 17.14 -15.43
N VAL A 43 17.62 17.52 -14.64
CA VAL A 43 17.53 17.47 -13.17
C VAL A 43 16.50 18.47 -12.66
N LEU A 44 16.50 19.72 -13.16
CA LEU A 44 15.49 20.71 -12.80
C LEU A 44 14.08 20.24 -13.18
N TYR A 45 13.91 19.67 -14.37
CA TYR A 45 12.63 19.08 -14.78
C TYR A 45 12.15 18.05 -13.76
N TYR A 46 12.99 17.08 -13.40
CA TYR A 46 12.64 16.05 -12.43
C TYR A 46 12.29 16.65 -11.05
N LEU A 47 13.10 17.59 -10.56
CA LEU A 47 12.88 18.22 -9.25
C LEU A 47 11.58 19.03 -9.21
N ILE A 48 11.23 19.73 -10.30
CA ILE A 48 9.97 20.47 -10.40
C ILE A 48 8.79 19.50 -10.42
N CYS A 49 8.84 18.44 -11.24
CA CYS A 49 7.82 17.39 -11.27
C CYS A 49 7.63 16.72 -9.92
N LEU A 50 8.74 16.40 -9.24
CA LEU A 50 8.73 15.83 -7.90
C LEU A 50 8.10 16.79 -6.90
N ALA A 51 8.51 18.06 -6.88
CA ALA A 51 7.96 19.07 -5.98
C ALA A 51 6.45 19.23 -6.16
N ILE A 52 5.96 19.31 -7.40
CA ILE A 52 4.53 19.38 -7.71
C ILE A 52 3.81 18.15 -7.15
N SER A 53 4.33 16.95 -7.41
CA SER A 53 3.73 15.71 -6.93
C SER A 53 3.74 15.63 -5.40
N THR A 54 4.83 16.01 -4.75
CA THR A 54 4.95 16.04 -3.30
C THR A 54 3.93 17.00 -2.67
N ILE A 55 3.75 18.20 -3.23
CA ILE A 55 2.77 19.16 -2.73
C ILE A 55 1.35 18.60 -2.88
N CYS A 56 1.01 18.03 -4.04
CA CYS A 56 -0.31 17.40 -4.25
C CYS A 56 -0.56 16.27 -3.26
N ASN A 57 0.40 15.36 -3.10
CA ASN A 57 0.30 14.25 -2.15
C ASN A 57 0.21 14.75 -0.69
N LEU A 58 0.94 15.81 -0.34
CA LEU A 58 0.88 16.41 0.99
C LEU A 58 -0.51 16.99 1.28
N ILE A 59 -1.13 17.68 0.32
CA ILE A 59 -2.48 18.22 0.47
C ILE A 59 -3.48 17.09 0.70
N VAL A 60 -3.45 16.06 -0.15
CA VAL A 60 -4.32 14.87 0.00
C VAL A 60 -4.10 14.23 1.37
N PHE A 61 -2.84 14.07 1.76
CA PHE A 61 -2.46 13.49 3.04
C PHE A 61 -3.00 14.30 4.25
N LEU A 62 -2.83 15.63 4.25
CA LEU A 62 -3.32 16.49 5.32
C LEU A 62 -4.86 16.44 5.44
N VAL A 63 -5.56 16.48 4.31
CA VAL A 63 -7.03 16.41 4.29
C VAL A 63 -7.54 15.04 4.75
N SER A 64 -6.92 13.95 4.28
CA SER A 64 -7.38 12.59 4.57
C SER A 64 -6.99 12.07 5.96
N PHE A 65 -5.89 12.56 6.54
CA PHE A 65 -5.38 12.04 7.82
C PHE A 65 -5.28 13.10 8.90
N ALA A 66 -4.65 14.25 8.63
CA ALA A 66 -4.41 15.24 9.68
C ALA A 66 -5.70 15.90 10.18
N VAL A 67 -6.64 16.25 9.30
CA VAL A 67 -7.92 16.87 9.69
C VAL A 67 -8.80 15.93 10.53
N PRO A 68 -9.06 14.66 10.13
CA PRO A 68 -9.80 13.73 10.99
C PRO A 68 -9.12 13.50 12.34
N MET A 69 -7.79 13.34 12.38
CA MET A 69 -7.05 13.16 13.63
C MET A 69 -7.15 14.40 14.53
N ALA A 70 -7.05 15.60 13.97
CA ALA A 70 -7.25 16.84 14.72
C ALA A 70 -8.68 16.95 15.29
N SER A 71 -9.70 16.49 14.56
CA SER A 71 -11.07 16.45 15.09
C SER A 71 -11.20 15.50 16.28
N ILE A 72 -10.53 14.33 16.26
CA ILE A 72 -10.52 13.39 17.38
C ILE A 72 -9.86 14.01 18.63
N VAL A 73 -8.80 14.81 18.46
CA VAL A 73 -8.18 15.53 19.57
C VAL A 73 -9.14 16.58 20.17
N ALA A 74 -9.89 17.28 19.33
CA ALA A 74 -10.79 18.35 19.76
C ALA A 74 -12.06 17.84 20.46
N THR A 75 -12.69 16.79 19.92
CA THR A 75 -14.01 16.32 20.36
C THR A 75 -14.01 14.92 20.97
N GLY A 76 -12.92 14.17 20.83
CA GLY A 76 -12.84 12.78 21.27
C GLY A 76 -12.62 12.59 22.77
N PRO A 77 -12.78 11.35 23.26
CA PRO A 77 -12.55 11.00 24.66
C PRO A 77 -11.14 11.39 25.13
N PRO A 78 -10.95 11.87 26.37
CA PRO A 78 -9.64 12.30 26.86
C PRO A 78 -8.59 11.17 26.86
N GLU A 79 -9.03 9.91 27.01
CA GLU A 79 -8.18 8.72 27.05
C GLU A 79 -7.41 8.47 25.76
N VAL A 80 -7.97 8.83 24.59
CA VAL A 80 -7.34 8.60 23.27
C VAL A 80 -6.50 9.77 22.78
N ARG A 81 -6.68 10.97 23.35
CA ARG A 81 -5.97 12.20 22.93
C ARG A 81 -4.44 12.10 22.98
N PRO A 82 -3.78 11.58 24.03
CA PRO A 82 -2.32 11.52 24.06
C PRO A 82 -1.76 10.63 22.95
N LEU A 83 -2.43 9.52 22.64
CA LEU A 83 -2.06 8.66 21.52
C LEU A 83 -2.15 9.41 20.18
N VAL A 84 -3.28 10.10 19.93
CA VAL A 84 -3.49 10.84 18.68
C VAL A 84 -2.52 12.02 18.54
N ILE A 85 -2.21 12.73 19.63
CA ILE A 85 -1.21 13.80 19.63
C ILE A 85 0.18 13.24 19.29
N GLY A 86 0.56 12.09 19.87
CA GLY A 86 1.79 11.40 19.52
C GLY A 86 1.86 11.02 18.04
N LEU A 87 0.76 10.48 17.49
CA LEU A 87 0.66 10.16 16.07
C LEU A 87 0.78 11.41 15.18
N LEU A 88 0.11 12.51 15.53
CA LEU A 88 0.20 13.79 14.81
C LEU A 88 1.62 14.40 14.86
N ALA A 89 2.32 14.29 15.98
CA ALA A 89 3.70 14.73 16.10
C ALA A 89 4.64 13.90 15.21
N GLY A 90 4.48 12.57 15.20
CA GLY A 90 5.20 11.69 14.28
C GLY A 90 4.91 12.01 12.81
N LEU A 91 3.65 12.35 12.52
CA LEU A 91 3.20 12.76 11.21
C LEU A 91 3.86 14.04 10.72
N LEU A 92 4.00 15.02 11.60
CA LEU A 92 4.67 16.27 11.28
C LEU A 92 6.16 16.03 10.94
N GLY A 93 6.82 15.13 11.67
CA GLY A 93 8.18 14.69 11.33
C GLY A 93 8.26 14.02 9.95
N PHE A 94 7.28 13.17 9.63
CA PHE A 94 7.17 12.54 8.31
C PHE A 94 6.99 13.58 7.20
N VAL A 95 6.16 14.59 7.40
CA VAL A 95 5.92 15.67 6.40
C VAL A 95 7.20 16.44 6.04
N VAL A 96 8.14 16.60 6.97
CA VAL A 96 9.40 17.32 6.69
C VAL A 96 10.45 16.42 6.04
N LEU A 97 10.59 15.18 6.51
CA LEU A 97 11.63 14.27 6.05
C LEU A 97 11.27 13.57 4.73
N PHE A 98 9.99 13.21 4.57
CA PHE A 98 9.51 12.43 3.44
C PHE A 98 9.67 13.10 2.06
N PRO A 99 9.53 14.43 1.89
CA PRO A 99 9.83 15.13 0.63
C PRO A 99 11.27 14.99 0.15
N LEU A 100 12.24 14.91 1.09
CA LEU A 100 13.67 14.91 0.75
C LEU A 100 14.18 13.51 0.39
N LEU A 101 13.59 12.46 0.97
CA LEU A 101 14.00 11.08 0.73
C LEU A 101 13.93 10.67 -0.75
N PRO A 102 12.85 10.92 -1.52
CA PRO A 102 12.76 10.56 -2.93
C PRO A 102 13.88 11.16 -3.79
N VAL A 103 14.36 12.37 -3.45
CA VAL A 103 15.48 13.00 -4.17
C VAL A 103 16.74 12.15 -4.01
N VAL A 104 17.08 11.77 -2.77
CA VAL A 104 18.24 10.94 -2.47
C VAL A 104 18.09 9.56 -3.10
N PHE A 105 16.93 8.93 -2.94
CA PHE A 105 16.63 7.62 -3.52
C PHE A 105 16.72 7.65 -5.06
N PHE A 106 16.30 8.73 -5.71
CA PHE A 106 16.42 8.88 -7.15
C PHE A 106 17.87 8.88 -7.62
N PHE A 107 18.75 9.65 -6.98
CA PHE A 107 20.16 9.67 -7.37
C PHE A 107 20.85 8.32 -7.11
N VAL A 108 20.57 7.67 -5.98
CA VAL A 108 21.05 6.31 -5.69
C VAL A 108 20.53 5.32 -6.73
N PHE A 109 19.24 5.39 -7.07
CA PHE A 109 18.62 4.56 -8.09
C PHE A 109 19.28 4.74 -9.46
N VAL A 110 19.56 5.98 -9.89
CA VAL A 110 20.25 6.26 -11.15
C VAL A 110 21.66 5.66 -11.15
N LEU A 111 22.40 5.75 -10.04
CA LEU A 111 23.73 5.15 -9.93
C LEU A 111 23.68 3.63 -10.04
N ILE A 112 22.74 2.99 -9.36
CA ILE A 112 22.53 1.54 -9.45
C ILE A 112 22.16 1.15 -10.89
N GLN A 113 21.21 1.86 -11.50
CA GLN A 113 20.80 1.63 -12.88
C GLN A 113 21.95 1.82 -13.87
N HIS A 114 22.79 2.84 -13.68
CA HIS A 114 23.97 3.04 -14.50
C HIS A 114 24.96 1.88 -14.34
N GLY A 115 25.18 1.39 -13.12
CA GLY A 115 25.96 0.18 -12.86
C GLY A 115 25.41 -1.05 -13.58
N LEU A 116 24.09 -1.23 -13.61
CA LEU A 116 23.45 -2.32 -14.36
C LEU A 116 23.62 -2.17 -15.88
N VAL A 117 23.50 -0.95 -16.41
CA VAL A 117 23.79 -0.67 -17.82
C VAL A 117 25.25 -0.96 -18.14
N LEU A 118 26.18 -0.60 -17.24
CA LEU A 118 27.61 -0.89 -17.35
C LEU A 118 27.88 -2.39 -17.44
N LEU A 119 27.20 -3.19 -16.62
CA LEU A 119 27.30 -4.66 -16.68
C LEU A 119 26.74 -5.24 -17.98
N MET A 120 25.68 -4.64 -18.55
CA MET A 120 25.01 -5.18 -19.75
C MET A 120 25.64 -4.71 -21.08
N ALA A 121 26.17 -3.50 -21.14
CA ALA A 121 26.68 -2.85 -22.36
C ALA A 121 28.20 -2.63 -22.37
N TRP A 122 28.86 -2.87 -21.24
CA TRP A 122 30.31 -2.80 -21.04
C TRP A 122 30.98 -1.51 -21.51
N ARG A 123 31.43 -1.42 -22.76
CA ARG A 123 32.11 -0.22 -23.32
C ARG A 123 31.23 0.59 -24.26
N ASP A 124 30.10 0.05 -24.69
CA ASP A 124 29.24 0.67 -25.70
C ASP A 124 28.18 1.59 -25.10
N GLN A 125 28.25 1.94 -23.80
CA GLN A 125 27.30 2.88 -23.21
C GLN A 125 27.74 4.35 -23.32
N ARG A 126 26.74 5.24 -23.35
CA ARG A 126 26.90 6.69 -23.36
C ARG A 126 27.15 7.36 -21.99
N GLY A 127 27.66 6.60 -21.01
CA GLY A 127 28.04 7.12 -19.69
C GLY A 127 26.88 7.46 -18.72
N LEU A 128 27.24 7.89 -17.51
CA LEU A 128 26.31 8.26 -16.44
C LEU A 128 25.37 9.44 -16.81
N PRO A 129 25.85 10.50 -17.51
CA PRO A 129 24.98 11.60 -17.91
C PRO A 129 23.77 11.14 -18.71
N ALA A 130 23.96 10.23 -19.67
CA ALA A 130 22.88 9.65 -20.46
C ALA A 130 21.84 8.91 -19.59
N THR A 131 22.29 8.11 -18.62
CA THR A 131 21.39 7.38 -17.72
C THR A 131 20.58 8.32 -16.84
N LEU A 132 21.23 9.33 -16.25
CA LEU A 132 20.56 10.35 -15.44
C LEU A 132 19.48 11.07 -16.26
N ARG A 133 19.81 11.49 -17.48
CA ARG A 133 18.86 12.16 -18.38
C ARG A 133 17.64 11.30 -18.67
N VAL A 134 17.85 10.02 -19.00
CA VAL A 134 16.75 9.09 -19.27
C VAL A 134 15.81 9.01 -18.08
N PHE A 135 16.35 8.82 -16.87
CA PHE A 135 15.50 8.62 -15.68
C PHE A 135 14.87 9.91 -15.17
N CYS A 136 15.52 11.08 -15.32
CA CYS A 136 14.89 12.37 -15.05
C CYS A 136 13.57 12.54 -15.82
N TYR A 137 13.55 12.20 -17.11
CA TYR A 137 12.35 12.29 -17.93
C TYR A 137 11.38 11.11 -17.70
N SER A 138 11.91 9.89 -17.62
CA SER A 138 11.10 8.66 -17.47
C SER A 138 10.35 8.59 -16.15
N LEU A 139 10.90 9.15 -15.08
CA LEU A 139 10.25 9.23 -13.76
C LEU A 139 9.55 10.57 -13.55
N GLY A 140 10.12 11.67 -14.04
CA GLY A 140 9.55 13.02 -13.87
C GLY A 140 8.22 13.23 -14.60
N ALA A 141 8.05 12.70 -15.82
CA ALA A 141 6.79 12.87 -16.52
C ALA A 141 5.62 12.12 -15.85
N PRO A 142 5.75 10.82 -15.51
CA PRO A 142 4.66 10.09 -14.86
C PRO A 142 4.38 10.57 -13.42
N ILE A 143 5.39 10.94 -12.63
CA ILE A 143 5.18 11.36 -11.23
C ILE A 143 4.28 12.59 -11.10
N THR A 144 4.29 13.46 -12.13
CA THR A 144 3.46 14.68 -12.17
C THR A 144 1.96 14.37 -12.26
N VAL A 145 1.59 13.26 -12.90
CA VAL A 145 0.19 12.82 -13.03
C VAL A 145 -0.22 11.75 -12.01
N SER A 146 0.73 11.31 -11.18
CA SER A 146 0.57 10.14 -10.30
C SER A 146 -0.20 10.43 -9.00
N TRP A 147 -0.61 11.68 -8.75
CA TRP A 147 -1.35 12.03 -7.53
C TRP A 147 -2.78 11.46 -7.50
N ILE A 148 -3.34 11.06 -8.65
CA ILE A 148 -4.62 10.35 -8.74
C ILE A 148 -4.34 8.85 -8.52
N PRO A 149 -4.91 8.16 -7.53
CA PRO A 149 -4.49 6.80 -7.14
C PRO A 149 -4.42 5.78 -8.29
N LEU A 150 -5.48 5.68 -9.11
CA LEU A 150 -5.50 4.75 -10.25
C LEU A 150 -4.53 5.17 -11.36
N VAL A 151 -4.42 6.46 -11.63
CA VAL A 151 -3.47 6.99 -12.63
C VAL A 151 -2.04 6.79 -12.14
N GLY A 152 -1.77 6.94 -10.84
CA GLY A 152 -0.47 6.71 -10.23
C GLY A 152 0.00 5.28 -10.38
N LEU A 153 -0.90 4.30 -10.22
CA LEU A 153 -0.57 2.90 -10.48
C LEU A 153 -0.15 2.68 -11.94
N VAL A 154 -0.95 3.17 -12.88
CA VAL A 154 -0.66 3.06 -14.33
C VAL A 154 0.61 3.83 -14.70
N ALA A 155 0.82 5.02 -14.14
CA ALA A 155 1.99 5.86 -14.33
C ALA A 155 3.26 5.18 -13.81
N GLY A 156 3.18 4.46 -12.69
CA GLY A 156 4.27 3.63 -12.18
C GLY A 156 4.69 2.56 -13.18
N PHE A 157 3.72 1.78 -13.72
CA PHE A 157 4.03 0.80 -14.77
C PHE A 157 4.56 1.45 -16.05
N TYR A 158 3.99 2.58 -16.44
CA TYR A 158 4.41 3.32 -17.61
C TYR A 158 5.84 3.87 -17.48
N SER A 159 6.27 4.21 -16.25
CA SER A 159 7.64 4.64 -15.96
C SER A 159 8.69 3.57 -16.34
N TYR A 160 8.38 2.28 -16.15
CA TYR A 160 9.27 1.20 -16.59
C TYR A 160 9.34 1.13 -18.12
N TYR A 161 8.21 1.28 -18.81
CA TYR A 161 8.19 1.35 -20.27
C TYR A 161 9.03 2.52 -20.80
N LEU A 162 8.93 3.70 -20.18
CA LEU A 162 9.73 4.88 -20.51
C LEU A 162 11.21 4.63 -20.24
N GLY A 163 11.55 4.07 -19.07
CA GLY A 163 12.93 3.74 -18.72
C GLY A 163 13.57 2.77 -19.72
N ILE A 164 12.88 1.68 -20.08
CA ILE A 164 13.38 0.71 -21.08
C ILE A 164 13.53 1.37 -22.45
N THR A 165 12.54 2.16 -22.87
CA THR A 165 12.56 2.85 -24.18
C THR A 165 13.68 3.87 -24.24
N GLY A 166 13.89 4.64 -23.17
CA GLY A 166 14.94 5.65 -23.06
C GLY A 166 16.33 5.03 -23.00
N LEU A 167 16.54 3.98 -22.19
CA LEU A 167 17.83 3.28 -22.16
C LEU A 167 18.17 2.71 -23.53
N LYS A 168 17.23 2.01 -24.18
CA LYS A 168 17.42 1.45 -25.52
C LYS A 168 17.85 2.52 -26.53
N ARG A 169 17.15 3.65 -26.58
CA ARG A 169 17.35 4.69 -27.61
C ARG A 169 18.57 5.56 -27.34
N VAL A 170 18.75 6.00 -26.09
CA VAL A 170 19.83 6.92 -25.72
C VAL A 170 21.16 6.19 -25.58
N HIS A 171 21.18 4.99 -24.97
CA HIS A 171 22.40 4.20 -24.87
C HIS A 171 22.67 3.34 -26.12
N GLY A 172 21.72 3.18 -27.03
CA GLY A 172 21.89 2.34 -28.23
C GLY A 172 21.97 0.84 -27.94
N ILE A 173 21.48 0.39 -26.78
CA ILE A 173 21.54 -1.01 -26.34
C ILE A 173 20.35 -1.82 -26.86
N SER A 174 20.50 -3.15 -26.91
CA SER A 174 19.40 -4.03 -27.32
C SER A 174 18.21 -3.97 -26.35
N THR A 175 17.00 -4.24 -26.86
CA THR A 175 15.77 -4.22 -26.05
C THR A 175 15.86 -5.14 -24.83
N LEU A 176 16.46 -6.34 -24.99
CA LEU A 176 16.60 -7.31 -23.92
C LEU A 176 17.54 -6.80 -22.81
N ARG A 177 18.67 -6.18 -23.18
CA ARG A 177 19.61 -5.58 -22.21
C ARG A 177 18.96 -4.46 -21.41
N ALA A 178 18.21 -3.56 -22.09
CA ALA A 178 17.47 -2.49 -21.43
C ALA A 178 16.38 -3.04 -20.50
N LEU A 179 15.66 -4.08 -20.94
CA LEU A 179 14.61 -4.72 -20.15
C LEU A 179 15.18 -5.38 -18.87
N ILE A 180 16.29 -6.12 -18.98
CA ILE A 180 16.95 -6.74 -17.83
C ILE A 180 17.44 -5.67 -16.85
N ALA A 181 18.13 -4.63 -17.34
CA ALA A 181 18.66 -3.58 -16.48
C ALA A 181 17.55 -2.87 -15.67
N VAL A 182 16.41 -2.59 -16.31
CA VAL A 182 15.31 -1.91 -15.64
C VAL A 182 14.52 -2.83 -14.70
N LEU A 183 14.26 -4.09 -15.11
CA LEU A 183 13.36 -4.99 -14.37
C LEU A 183 14.05 -5.82 -13.28
N ILE A 184 15.38 -5.95 -13.28
CA ILE A 184 16.07 -6.76 -12.27
C ILE A 184 15.82 -6.24 -10.84
N ILE A 185 15.81 -4.92 -10.65
CA ILE A 185 15.56 -4.29 -9.35
C ILE A 185 14.15 -4.58 -8.84
N PRO A 186 13.06 -4.25 -9.55
CA PRO A 186 11.71 -4.52 -9.06
C PRO A 186 11.44 -6.02 -8.91
N VAL A 187 11.98 -6.88 -9.79
CA VAL A 187 11.85 -8.34 -9.64
C VAL A 187 12.53 -8.82 -8.36
N LEU A 188 13.74 -8.34 -8.04
CA LEU A 188 14.42 -8.69 -6.80
C LEU A 188 13.60 -8.27 -5.56
N TRP A 189 13.04 -7.06 -5.57
CA TRP A 189 12.15 -6.61 -4.51
C TRP A 189 10.89 -7.47 -4.37
N LEU A 190 10.27 -7.89 -5.47
CA LEU A 190 9.11 -8.78 -5.45
C LEU A 190 9.46 -10.16 -4.86
N VAL A 191 10.62 -10.71 -5.22
CA VAL A 191 11.10 -11.98 -4.66
C VAL A 191 11.35 -11.85 -3.16
N LEU A 192 12.04 -10.80 -2.72
CA LEU A 192 12.30 -10.55 -1.29
C LEU A 192 10.99 -10.37 -0.51
N ALA A 193 10.02 -9.64 -1.06
CA ALA A 193 8.71 -9.46 -0.45
C ALA A 193 7.96 -10.80 -0.34
N ALA A 194 7.94 -11.60 -1.40
CA ALA A 194 7.29 -12.91 -1.40
C ALA A 194 7.91 -13.86 -0.36
N VAL A 195 9.25 -13.87 -0.26
CA VAL A 195 9.97 -14.65 0.77
C VAL A 195 9.63 -14.14 2.17
N GLY A 196 9.62 -12.83 2.40
CA GLY A 196 9.24 -12.24 3.67
C GLY A 196 7.80 -12.58 4.09
N ILE A 197 6.85 -12.51 3.15
CA ILE A 197 5.45 -12.90 3.37
C ILE A 197 5.36 -14.39 3.70
N PHE A 198 6.09 -15.24 2.99
CA PHE A 198 6.13 -16.68 3.26
C PHE A 198 6.63 -16.95 4.69
N TYR A 199 7.74 -16.35 5.11
CA TYR A 199 8.24 -16.51 6.48
C TYR A 199 7.27 -15.97 7.54
N ALA A 200 6.68 -14.80 7.30
CA ALA A 200 5.68 -14.23 8.20
C ALA A 200 4.44 -15.13 8.34
N PHE A 201 3.96 -15.69 7.23
CA PHE A 201 2.82 -16.61 7.23
C PHE A 201 3.13 -17.89 8.02
N ASN A 202 4.31 -18.49 7.81
CA ASN A 202 4.73 -19.67 8.56
C ASN A 202 4.89 -19.38 10.06
N PHE A 203 5.49 -18.23 10.41
CA PHE A 203 5.60 -17.81 11.80
C PHE A 203 4.24 -17.65 12.49
N VAL A 204 3.29 -16.97 11.83
CA VAL A 204 1.93 -16.82 12.36
C VAL A 204 1.26 -18.18 12.52
N ARG A 205 1.41 -19.08 11.53
CA ARG A 205 0.86 -20.44 11.61
C ARG A 205 1.40 -21.20 12.81
N GLU A 206 2.72 -21.17 13.04
CA GLU A 206 3.34 -21.81 14.22
C GLU A 206 2.78 -21.25 15.53
N THR A 207 2.59 -19.92 15.65
CA THR A 207 2.01 -19.31 16.87
C THR A 207 0.54 -19.66 17.12
N ILE A 208 -0.23 -19.97 16.07
CA ILE A 208 -1.62 -20.40 16.18
C ILE A 208 -1.71 -21.90 16.52
N ASP A 209 -0.84 -22.70 15.91
CA ASP A 209 -0.83 -24.16 16.06
C ASP A 209 -0.12 -24.62 17.36
N THR A 210 0.59 -23.74 18.08
CA THR A 210 1.13 -24.06 19.42
C THR A 210 -0.01 -24.26 20.42
N PRO A 211 -0.24 -25.48 20.94
CA PRO A 211 -1.26 -25.68 21.96
C PRO A 211 -0.88 -24.88 23.20
N VAL A 212 -1.75 -23.94 23.59
CA VAL A 212 -1.61 -23.24 24.87
C VAL A 212 -1.76 -24.31 25.95
N SER A 213 -0.65 -24.75 26.54
CA SER A 213 -0.67 -25.57 27.73
C SER A 213 -1.26 -24.69 28.84
N HIS A 214 -2.57 -24.81 29.05
CA HIS A 214 -3.20 -24.36 30.28
C HIS A 214 -2.71 -25.26 31.41
N ASP A 215 -1.47 -25.06 31.83
CA ASP A 215 -1.00 -25.47 33.15
C ASP A 215 -1.72 -24.54 34.14
N PHE A 216 -3.01 -24.81 34.36
CA PHE A 216 -3.67 -24.32 35.55
C PHE A 216 -2.89 -24.88 36.72
N PRO A 217 -2.38 -24.04 37.63
CA PRO A 217 -1.81 -24.53 38.87
C PRO A 217 -2.86 -25.44 39.49
N ARG A 218 -2.59 -26.75 39.56
CA ARG A 218 -3.33 -27.60 40.47
C ARG A 218 -3.03 -27.00 41.84
N THR A 219 -3.97 -26.23 42.37
CA THR A 219 -4.00 -25.92 43.79
C THR A 219 -3.99 -27.27 44.47
N ASP A 220 -2.82 -27.66 44.94
CA ASP A 220 -2.65 -28.70 45.91
C ASP A 220 -3.52 -28.31 47.09
N VAL A 221 -4.66 -28.98 47.19
CA VAL A 221 -5.51 -28.95 48.38
C VAL A 221 -4.75 -29.77 49.45
N SER A 222 -3.57 -29.30 49.83
CA SER A 222 -2.74 -29.82 50.93
C SER A 222 -2.79 -28.86 52.13
N GLY A 223 -3.43 -27.70 51.98
CA GLY A 223 -3.85 -26.83 53.07
C GLY A 223 -5.37 -26.81 53.16
N GLU A 224 -5.94 -27.78 53.87
CA GLU A 224 -7.32 -27.72 54.36
C GLU A 224 -7.48 -26.46 55.23
N PRO A 225 -8.22 -25.43 54.81
CA PRO A 225 -8.62 -24.38 55.73
C PRO A 225 -9.65 -25.03 56.65
N ALA A 226 -9.38 -25.04 57.95
CA ALA A 226 -10.33 -25.52 58.95
C ALA A 226 -11.73 -25.02 58.61
N ALA A 227 -12.63 -25.95 58.31
CA ALA A 227 -14.03 -25.64 58.05
C ALA A 227 -14.56 -24.81 59.23
N PRO A 228 -15.19 -23.64 59.00
CA PRO A 228 -15.87 -22.97 60.08
C PRO A 228 -16.92 -23.95 60.60
N THR A 229 -16.90 -24.21 61.90
CA THR A 229 -17.86 -25.07 62.57
C THR A 229 -19.24 -24.41 62.48
N VAL A 230 -19.94 -24.62 61.36
CA VAL A 230 -21.32 -24.23 61.21
C VAL A 230 -22.12 -25.25 62.03
N ARG A 231 -22.45 -24.81 63.24
CA ARG A 231 -23.41 -25.42 64.16
C ARG A 231 -24.63 -25.85 63.34
N GLY A 232 -24.86 -27.16 63.28
CA GLY A 232 -25.96 -27.76 62.52
C GLY A 232 -27.29 -27.11 62.85
N GLY A 233 -27.77 -26.28 61.93
CA GLY A 233 -29.15 -25.84 61.83
C GLY A 233 -29.73 -26.49 60.59
N ASN A 234 -30.71 -27.36 60.76
CA ASN A 234 -31.52 -27.95 59.70
C ASN A 234 -31.97 -26.87 58.72
N LEU A 235 -31.36 -26.80 57.54
CA LEU A 235 -31.78 -25.95 56.44
C LEU A 235 -31.74 -26.75 55.14
N MET A 236 -32.39 -27.92 55.12
CA MET A 236 -32.70 -28.63 53.88
C MET A 236 -33.69 -29.78 54.10
N ASP A 237 -34.86 -29.50 54.68
CA ASP A 237 -35.95 -30.49 54.70
C ASP A 237 -37.35 -29.86 54.57
N SER A 238 -37.45 -28.73 53.87
CA SER A 238 -38.77 -28.22 53.46
C SER A 238 -38.95 -28.46 51.97
N SER A 239 -39.90 -29.33 51.63
CA SER A 239 -40.41 -29.56 50.28
C SER A 239 -40.83 -28.26 49.56
N GLU A 240 -41.05 -27.20 50.34
CA GLU A 240 -41.36 -25.85 49.90
C GLU A 240 -40.21 -25.17 49.13
N ASP A 241 -38.96 -25.40 49.52
CA ASP A 241 -37.79 -24.81 48.84
C ASP A 241 -37.51 -25.49 47.50
N GLN A 242 -37.72 -26.81 47.42
CA GLN A 242 -37.64 -27.52 46.14
C GLN A 242 -38.76 -27.10 45.17
N ALA A 243 -39.95 -26.80 45.69
CA ALA A 243 -41.05 -26.27 44.88
C ALA A 243 -40.74 -24.87 44.35
N ARG A 244 -40.12 -24.00 45.15
CA ARG A 244 -39.66 -22.66 44.72
C ARG A 244 -38.59 -22.73 43.64
N ILE A 245 -37.60 -23.61 43.77
CA ILE A 245 -36.56 -23.81 42.76
C ILE A 245 -37.14 -24.34 41.45
N ARG A 246 -38.12 -25.26 41.51
CA ARG A 246 -38.86 -25.71 40.33
C ARG A 246 -39.59 -24.55 39.63
N LYS A 247 -40.30 -23.72 40.40
CA LYS A 247 -41.05 -22.58 39.87
C LYS A 247 -40.15 -21.54 39.18
N LEU A 248 -38.95 -21.30 39.72
CA LEU A 248 -37.97 -20.39 39.13
C LEU A 248 -37.33 -20.96 37.86
N ARG A 249 -37.08 -22.27 37.82
CA ARG A 249 -36.58 -22.96 36.62
C ARG A 249 -37.59 -22.94 35.48
N ASP A 250 -38.87 -23.16 35.79
CA ASP A 250 -39.93 -23.22 34.77
C ASP A 250 -40.25 -21.80 34.23
N ALA A 251 -40.13 -20.76 35.06
CA ALA A 251 -40.25 -19.36 34.63
C ALA A 251 -39.11 -18.92 33.69
N SER A 252 -37.90 -19.46 33.86
CA SER A 252 -36.74 -19.09 33.03
C SER A 252 -36.76 -19.71 31.62
N TYR A 253 -37.58 -20.74 31.38
CA TYR A 253 -37.64 -21.43 30.08
C TYR A 253 -38.79 -20.92 29.19
N SER A 254 -39.77 -20.22 29.76
CA SER A 254 -40.96 -19.77 29.02
C SER A 254 -40.77 -18.46 28.24
N ASP A 255 -39.64 -17.76 28.41
CA ASP A 255 -39.48 -16.37 27.94
C ASP A 255 -38.37 -16.17 26.88
N LYS A 256 -37.85 -17.25 26.29
CA LYS A 256 -36.94 -17.15 25.13
C LYS A 256 -37.63 -17.69 23.88
N PRO A 257 -37.87 -16.86 22.85
CA PRO A 257 -38.28 -17.37 21.55
C PRO A 257 -37.16 -18.26 20.98
N PRO A 258 -37.50 -19.32 20.23
CA PRO A 258 -36.50 -20.20 19.65
C PRO A 258 -35.59 -19.40 18.69
N PRO A 259 -34.29 -19.74 18.61
CA PRO A 259 -33.40 -19.10 17.64
C PRO A 259 -33.94 -19.36 16.24
N ALA A 260 -34.03 -18.29 15.43
CA ALA A 260 -34.42 -18.38 14.03
C ALA A 260 -33.55 -19.43 13.33
N SER A 261 -34.18 -20.50 12.83
CA SER A 261 -33.56 -21.48 11.96
C SER A 261 -33.15 -20.76 10.68
N TYR A 262 -31.84 -20.62 10.47
CA TYR A 262 -31.27 -20.20 9.20
C TYR A 262 -31.60 -21.26 8.14
N HIS A 263 -32.69 -21.04 7.40
CA HIS A 263 -32.92 -21.73 6.15
C HIS A 263 -31.95 -21.16 5.11
N VAL A 264 -30.90 -21.92 4.81
CA VAL A 264 -30.10 -21.73 3.60
C VAL A 264 -30.96 -22.23 2.43
N GLU A 265 -31.64 -21.33 1.72
CA GLU A 265 -32.22 -21.64 0.42
C GLU A 265 -31.09 -21.80 -0.61
N LEU A 266 -30.74 -23.05 -0.89
CA LEU A 266 -29.91 -23.44 -2.01
C LEU A 266 -30.77 -23.42 -3.29
N SER A 267 -30.94 -22.26 -3.92
CA SER A 267 -31.50 -22.23 -5.28
C SER A 267 -30.39 -22.46 -6.30
N VAL A 268 -30.25 -23.74 -6.65
CA VAL A 268 -29.45 -24.26 -7.77
C VAL A 268 -30.02 -23.69 -9.08
N ALA A 269 -29.17 -23.01 -9.84
CA ALA A 269 -29.42 -22.66 -11.21
C ALA A 269 -29.54 -23.94 -12.07
N THR A 270 -30.69 -24.13 -12.71
CA THR A 270 -30.83 -25.02 -13.87
C THR A 270 -31.08 -24.19 -15.12
N ALA A 271 -30.34 -24.53 -16.16
CA ALA A 271 -30.13 -23.75 -17.36
C ALA A 271 -31.17 -24.06 -18.46
N GLY A 272 -31.58 -22.99 -19.15
CA GLY A 272 -31.85 -22.91 -20.60
C GLY A 272 -33.22 -23.36 -21.11
N PRO A 273 -33.52 -23.16 -22.42
CA PRO A 273 -33.06 -22.11 -23.34
C PRO A 273 -34.20 -21.51 -24.21
N SER A 274 -33.85 -20.50 -25.02
CA SER A 274 -34.42 -20.23 -26.36
C SER A 274 -35.79 -19.55 -26.52
N GLY A 275 -35.85 -18.56 -27.42
CA GLY A 275 -37.02 -18.19 -28.21
C GLY A 275 -37.49 -16.75 -27.98
N SER A 276 -37.06 -15.76 -28.78
CA SER A 276 -37.64 -15.38 -30.09
C SER A 276 -38.98 -14.62 -30.01
N GLN A 277 -38.96 -13.44 -30.64
CA GLN A 277 -40.06 -12.61 -31.19
C GLN A 277 -40.22 -11.23 -30.54
N ARG A 278 -39.76 -10.16 -31.22
CA ARG A 278 -40.51 -9.35 -32.22
C ARG A 278 -41.68 -8.57 -31.61
N GLY A 279 -41.48 -7.26 -31.49
CA GLY A 279 -42.09 -6.32 -32.43
C GLY A 279 -43.40 -5.61 -32.07
N ILE A 280 -43.33 -4.28 -32.18
CA ILE A 280 -44.25 -3.39 -32.92
C ILE A 280 -45.53 -2.87 -32.20
N ARG A 281 -45.60 -1.53 -32.22
CA ARG A 281 -46.75 -0.58 -32.27
C ARG A 281 -47.57 -0.31 -31.02
N GLY A 282 -47.88 0.99 -30.91
CA GLY A 282 -48.79 1.65 -29.99
C GLY A 282 -48.37 3.09 -29.86
#